data_AF-A0A929F2N9-F1
#
_entry.id   AF-A0A929F2N9-F1
#
_cell.length_a   1.000
_cell.length_b   1.000
_cell.length_c   1.000
_cell.angle_alpha   90.00
_cell.angle_beta   90.00
_cell.angle_gamma   90.00
#
_symmetry.space_group_name_H-M   'P 1'
#
loop_
_entity.id
_entity.type
_entity.pdbx_description
1 polymer ?
#
loop_
_entity_poly.entity_id
_entity_poly.type
_entity_poly.pdbx_seq_one_letter_code
_entity_poly.pdbx_strand_id
1 'polypeptide(L)'
;MAATALTSETFKLPDDIHFLNRISYGPTTTAVAEVGKLGWDAVLRDQLHPENIDTSGIDSILAKEFPTLGLSAKDVVDADDTELSARLIPDLIVSTVLRQLYERMVEFWSDHFNINLLDDRINYLKTTDDREAIRPNAMGTFRDLLHANARSPAMLLYLDNYSNTKEGPNENYARELLELHTLGVDGGYTETDVVEVARAFTGWTISPENFGFAFRMKNHDRRKKSVLGQRILRTATGGITDGEQVLDLLVAGQMASISSPRWARTTTLI
;
A
#
# COMPACT_ATOMS: atom_id res chain seq x y z
N MET A 1 -59.43 -27.38 -21.69
CA MET A 1 -58.11 -26.73 -21.85
C MET A 1 -57.64 -26.33 -20.48
N ALA A 2 -56.70 -27.09 -19.90
CA ALA A 2 -56.10 -26.77 -18.62
C ALA A 2 -55.01 -25.72 -18.84
N ALA A 3 -55.13 -24.59 -18.16
CA ALA A 3 -54.08 -23.58 -18.14
C ALA A 3 -52.89 -24.14 -17.36
N THR A 4 -51.79 -24.39 -18.07
CA THR A 4 -50.50 -24.74 -17.48
C THR A 4 -50.07 -23.58 -16.60
N ALA A 5 -50.07 -23.78 -15.28
CA ALA A 5 -49.47 -22.85 -14.36
C ALA A 5 -47.97 -22.80 -14.67
N LEU A 6 -47.51 -21.64 -15.16
CA LEU A 6 -46.09 -21.31 -15.18
C LEU A 6 -45.63 -21.32 -13.72
N THR A 7 -44.90 -22.36 -13.33
CA THR A 7 -44.20 -22.39 -12.05
C THR A 7 -43.24 -21.22 -12.03
N SER A 8 -43.31 -20.38 -10.99
CA SER A 8 -42.33 -19.34 -10.77
C SER A 8 -40.96 -20.00 -10.55
N GLU A 9 -40.16 -20.11 -11.60
CA GLU A 9 -38.72 -20.23 -11.41
C GLU A 9 -38.29 -18.97 -10.66
N THR A 10 -37.95 -19.14 -9.40
CA THR A 10 -37.26 -18.11 -8.62
C THR A 10 -36.03 -17.67 -9.41
N PHE A 11 -36.05 -16.43 -9.87
CA PHE A 11 -34.96 -15.76 -10.54
C PHE A 11 -33.71 -15.76 -9.63
N LYS A 12 -32.81 -16.72 -9.80
CA LYS A 12 -31.52 -16.81 -9.11
C LYS A 12 -30.51 -15.89 -9.79
N LEU A 13 -30.61 -14.59 -9.52
CA LEU A 13 -29.63 -13.56 -9.88
C LEU A 13 -28.95 -12.77 -8.72
N PRO A 14 -29.13 -13.02 -7.40
CA PRO A 14 -28.43 -12.21 -6.39
C PRO A 14 -26.97 -12.58 -6.06
N ASP A 15 -26.63 -13.87 -5.98
CA ASP A 15 -25.43 -14.28 -5.24
C ASP A 15 -24.12 -14.16 -6.05
N ASP A 16 -24.14 -14.51 -7.34
CA ASP A 16 -22.97 -14.35 -8.22
C ASP A 16 -22.58 -12.88 -8.41
N ILE A 17 -23.60 -12.02 -8.52
CA ILE A 17 -23.42 -10.57 -8.61
C ILE A 17 -22.82 -10.03 -7.32
N HIS A 18 -23.35 -10.45 -6.16
CA HIS A 18 -22.81 -10.05 -4.88
C HIS A 18 -21.35 -10.53 -4.71
N PHE A 19 -21.06 -11.78 -5.05
CA PHE A 19 -19.71 -12.34 -5.03
C PHE A 19 -18.75 -11.49 -5.89
N LEU A 20 -19.10 -11.22 -7.14
CA LEU A 20 -18.26 -10.41 -8.04
C LEU A 20 -18.05 -8.99 -7.50
N ASN A 21 -19.09 -8.33 -6.99
CA ASN A 21 -18.94 -7.01 -6.35
C ASN A 21 -17.99 -7.00 -5.15
N ARG A 22 -17.78 -8.14 -4.48
CA ARG A 22 -16.83 -8.24 -3.37
C ARG A 22 -15.37 -8.40 -3.81
N ILE A 23 -15.15 -9.01 -4.98
CA ILE A 23 -13.81 -9.40 -5.43
C ILE A 23 -13.35 -8.65 -6.68
N SER A 24 -14.19 -7.80 -7.26
CA SER A 24 -13.87 -7.03 -8.47
C SER A 24 -14.42 -5.60 -8.45
N TYR A 25 -14.20 -4.86 -9.55
CA TYR A 25 -14.81 -3.55 -9.78
C TYR A 25 -16.29 -3.63 -10.23
N GLY A 26 -16.87 -4.82 -10.17
CA GLY A 26 -18.27 -5.09 -10.52
C GLY A 26 -18.42 -6.27 -11.47
N PRO A 27 -19.65 -6.80 -11.61
CA PRO A 27 -19.93 -7.92 -12.51
C PRO A 27 -19.83 -7.48 -13.97
N THR A 28 -19.16 -8.28 -14.78
CA THR A 28 -19.27 -8.24 -16.25
C THR A 28 -20.02 -9.49 -16.72
N THR A 29 -20.57 -9.44 -17.93
CA THR A 29 -21.22 -10.63 -18.53
C THR A 29 -20.25 -11.82 -18.62
N THR A 30 -18.99 -11.55 -18.95
CA THR A 30 -17.91 -12.55 -18.96
C THR A 30 -17.67 -13.14 -17.57
N ALA A 31 -17.53 -12.29 -16.54
CA ALA A 31 -17.25 -12.74 -15.18
C ALA A 31 -18.41 -13.55 -14.58
N VAL A 32 -19.66 -13.18 -14.86
CA VAL A 32 -20.83 -13.95 -14.43
C VAL A 32 -20.86 -15.32 -15.13
N ALA A 33 -20.56 -15.39 -16.43
CA ALA A 33 -20.49 -16.65 -17.16
C ALA A 33 -19.36 -17.56 -16.65
N GLU A 34 -18.21 -16.98 -16.30
CA GLU A 34 -17.08 -17.69 -15.71
C GLU A 34 -17.43 -18.27 -14.34
N VAL A 35 -18.07 -17.49 -13.47
CA VAL A 35 -18.60 -17.96 -12.18
C VAL A 35 -19.59 -19.11 -12.37
N GLY A 36 -20.52 -19.01 -13.31
CA GLY A 36 -21.47 -20.10 -13.60
C GLY A 36 -20.81 -21.39 -14.10
N LYS A 37 -19.63 -21.28 -14.74
CA LYS A 37 -18.87 -22.41 -15.26
C LYS A 37 -17.95 -23.05 -14.23
N LEU A 38 -17.23 -22.23 -13.44
CA LEU A 38 -16.15 -22.67 -12.57
C LEU A 38 -16.56 -22.75 -11.09
N GLY A 39 -17.59 -22.01 -10.68
CA GLY A 39 -17.98 -21.81 -9.29
C GLY A 39 -17.10 -20.77 -8.56
N TRP A 40 -17.59 -20.25 -7.43
CA TRP A 40 -16.93 -19.17 -6.68
C TRP A 40 -15.52 -19.53 -6.19
N ASP A 41 -15.34 -20.74 -5.65
CA ASP A 41 -14.06 -21.15 -5.08
C ASP A 41 -12.94 -21.18 -6.11
N ALA A 42 -13.23 -21.58 -7.34
CA ALA A 42 -12.26 -21.60 -8.43
C ALA A 42 -11.93 -20.17 -8.89
N VAL A 43 -12.95 -19.35 -9.11
CA VAL A 43 -12.76 -17.94 -9.52
C VAL A 43 -11.98 -17.16 -8.46
N LEU A 44 -12.32 -17.33 -7.18
CA LEU A 44 -11.62 -16.68 -6.07
C LEU A 44 -10.17 -17.15 -5.99
N ARG A 45 -9.91 -18.45 -6.14
CA ARG A 45 -8.55 -18.99 -6.12
C ARG A 45 -7.69 -18.38 -7.22
N ASP A 46 -8.22 -18.22 -8.43
CA ASP A 46 -7.47 -17.59 -9.52
C ASP A 46 -7.18 -16.12 -9.22
N GLN A 47 -8.14 -15.38 -8.64
CA GLN A 47 -7.93 -13.99 -8.22
C GLN A 47 -6.94 -13.83 -7.07
N LEU A 48 -6.82 -14.83 -6.19
CA LEU A 48 -5.82 -14.85 -5.11
C LEU A 48 -4.41 -15.18 -5.61
N HIS A 49 -4.28 -15.68 -6.84
CA HIS A 49 -3.02 -15.98 -7.52
C HIS A 49 -2.88 -15.15 -8.79
N PRO A 50 -2.75 -13.82 -8.68
CA PRO A 50 -2.69 -12.92 -9.82
C PRO A 50 -1.62 -13.31 -10.84
N GLU A 51 -0.48 -13.85 -10.39
CA GLU A 51 0.61 -14.35 -11.23
C GLU A 51 0.19 -15.41 -12.25
N ASN A 52 -0.92 -16.13 -12.00
CA ASN A 52 -1.45 -17.16 -12.89
C ASN A 52 -2.44 -16.60 -13.92
N ILE A 53 -2.87 -15.35 -13.79
CA ILE A 53 -3.77 -14.69 -14.73
C ILE A 53 -2.94 -14.14 -15.90
N ASP A 54 -3.22 -14.60 -17.11
CA ASP A 54 -2.56 -14.16 -18.34
C ASP A 54 -2.86 -12.69 -18.62
N THR A 55 -1.82 -11.87 -18.53
CA THR A 55 -1.85 -10.42 -18.81
C THR A 55 -1.07 -10.05 -20.06
N SER A 56 -0.51 -11.01 -20.80
CA SER A 56 0.46 -10.75 -21.88
C SER A 56 -0.07 -9.80 -22.96
N GLY A 57 -1.35 -9.94 -23.33
CA GLY A 57 -2.01 -9.06 -24.30
C GLY A 57 -2.14 -7.62 -23.83
N ILE A 58 -2.13 -7.36 -22.52
CA ILE A 58 -2.37 -6.04 -21.94
C ILE A 58 -1.10 -5.43 -21.39
N ASP A 59 -0.15 -6.21 -20.89
CA ASP A 59 1.20 -5.72 -20.57
C ASP A 59 1.82 -5.01 -21.79
N SER A 60 1.56 -5.55 -22.99
CA SER A 60 1.95 -4.95 -24.27
C SER A 60 1.25 -3.61 -24.55
N ILE A 61 -0.04 -3.49 -24.20
CA ILE A 61 -0.81 -2.25 -24.33
C ILE A 61 -0.32 -1.23 -23.30
N LEU A 62 -0.09 -1.65 -22.06
CA LEU A 62 0.38 -0.79 -20.98
C LEU A 62 1.73 -0.17 -21.31
N ALA A 63 2.69 -0.99 -21.75
CA ALA A 63 4.01 -0.53 -22.15
C ALA A 63 3.97 0.45 -23.34
N LYS A 64 3.01 0.29 -24.26
CA LYS A 64 2.88 1.13 -25.47
C LYS A 64 2.12 2.43 -25.21
N GLU A 65 0.99 2.33 -24.53
CA GLU A 65 0.04 3.45 -24.37
C GLU A 65 0.31 4.26 -23.10
N PHE A 66 0.96 3.69 -22.08
CA PHE A 66 1.22 4.33 -20.77
C PHE A 66 2.71 4.25 -20.37
N PRO A 67 3.60 4.91 -21.13
CA PRO A 67 5.05 4.76 -20.99
C PRO A 67 5.58 5.19 -19.62
N THR A 68 4.88 6.08 -18.90
CA THR A 68 5.35 6.59 -17.60
C THR A 68 5.37 5.53 -16.49
N LEU A 69 4.60 4.44 -16.64
CA LEU A 69 4.58 3.33 -15.68
C LEU A 69 5.95 2.63 -15.55
N GLY A 70 6.70 2.60 -16.65
CA GLY A 70 8.02 1.97 -16.72
C GLY A 70 9.19 2.90 -16.38
N LEU A 71 8.95 4.21 -16.24
CA LEU A 71 10.01 5.18 -16.00
C LEU A 71 10.43 5.21 -14.53
N SER A 72 11.73 5.39 -14.27
CA SER A 72 12.21 5.76 -12.96
C SER A 72 11.93 7.25 -12.70
N ALA A 73 11.90 7.64 -11.42
CA ALA A 73 11.83 9.04 -11.04
C ALA A 73 12.95 9.89 -11.66
N LYS A 74 14.15 9.31 -11.82
CA LYS A 74 15.27 9.96 -12.51
C LYS A 74 14.96 10.21 -13.98
N ASP A 75 14.42 9.22 -14.69
CA ASP A 75 14.11 9.37 -16.12
C ASP A 75 13.07 10.48 -16.35
N VAL A 76 12.08 10.57 -15.47
CA VAL A 76 11.05 11.62 -15.51
C VAL A 76 11.66 13.00 -15.28
N VAL A 77 12.50 13.15 -14.25
CA VAL A 77 13.14 14.44 -13.92
C VAL A 77 14.15 14.85 -15.00
N ASP A 78 14.97 13.92 -15.48
CA ASP A 78 15.98 14.19 -16.51
C ASP A 78 15.36 14.54 -17.87
N ALA A 79 14.15 14.05 -18.16
CA ALA A 79 13.42 14.39 -19.37
C ALA A 79 12.99 15.87 -19.41
N ASP A 80 12.80 16.50 -18.24
CA ASP A 80 12.35 17.90 -18.10
C ASP A 80 11.12 18.22 -19.00
N ASP A 81 10.17 17.28 -19.05
CA ASP A 81 9.03 17.30 -19.95
C ASP A 81 7.71 17.45 -19.16
N THR A 82 7.03 18.58 -19.39
CA THR A 82 5.76 18.90 -18.72
C THR A 82 4.61 18.01 -19.21
N GLU A 83 4.60 17.61 -20.49
CA GLU A 83 3.58 16.69 -21.00
C GLU A 83 3.76 15.30 -20.39
N LEU A 84 5.00 14.82 -20.30
CA LEU A 84 5.32 13.57 -19.62
C LEU A 84 4.89 13.60 -18.15
N SER A 85 5.17 14.70 -17.45
CA SER A 85 4.78 14.88 -16.04
C SER A 85 3.26 14.88 -15.86
N ALA A 86 2.51 15.50 -16.77
CA ALA A 86 1.05 15.51 -16.75
C ALA A 86 0.43 14.12 -16.97
N ARG A 87 1.20 13.16 -17.50
CA ARG A 87 0.74 11.78 -17.76
C ARG A 87 0.92 10.81 -16.59
N LEU A 88 1.74 11.13 -15.60
CA LEU A 88 2.05 10.23 -14.47
C LEU A 88 0.80 9.72 -13.74
N ILE A 89 -0.11 10.64 -13.39
CA ILE A 89 -1.34 10.31 -12.66
C ILE A 89 -2.35 9.59 -13.57
N PRO A 90 -2.68 10.10 -14.79
CA PRO A 90 -3.57 9.38 -15.70
C PRO A 90 -3.09 7.97 -16.07
N ASP A 91 -1.81 7.80 -16.39
CA ASP A 91 -1.24 6.51 -16.75
C ASP A 91 -1.38 5.52 -15.56
N LEU A 92 -1.13 5.96 -14.33
CA LEU A 92 -1.33 5.15 -13.12
C LEU A 92 -2.80 4.74 -12.96
N ILE A 93 -3.75 5.68 -13.09
CA ILE A 93 -5.19 5.40 -12.95
C ILE A 93 -5.67 4.41 -14.02
N VAL A 94 -5.21 4.52 -15.26
CA VAL A 94 -5.69 3.65 -16.34
C VAL A 94 -5.04 2.26 -16.32
N SER A 95 -3.89 2.12 -15.64
CA SER A 95 -3.23 0.83 -15.49
C SER A 95 -4.00 -0.17 -14.60
N THR A 96 -4.96 0.28 -13.79
CA THR A 96 -5.60 -0.50 -12.71
C THR A 96 -6.74 -1.44 -13.13
N VAL A 97 -6.73 -1.99 -14.34
CA VAL A 97 -7.95 -2.60 -14.92
C VAL A 97 -7.85 -4.13 -15.13
N LEU A 98 -6.89 -4.82 -14.51
CA LEU A 98 -6.75 -6.29 -14.62
C LEU A 98 -6.37 -6.98 -13.33
N ARG A 99 -6.69 -8.28 -13.19
CA ARG A 99 -6.54 -9.01 -11.91
C ARG A 99 -7.32 -8.24 -10.84
N GLN A 100 -8.64 -8.28 -10.98
CA GLN A 100 -9.55 -7.36 -10.32
C GLN A 100 -9.35 -7.31 -8.80
N LEU A 101 -9.17 -8.45 -8.15
CA LEU A 101 -8.89 -8.48 -6.72
C LEU A 101 -7.54 -7.85 -6.37
N TYR A 102 -6.51 -8.12 -7.16
CA TYR A 102 -5.17 -7.57 -6.98
C TYR A 102 -5.17 -6.04 -7.09
N GLU A 103 -5.80 -5.46 -8.10
CA GLU A 103 -5.85 -3.99 -8.26
C GLU A 103 -6.68 -3.33 -7.17
N ARG A 104 -7.76 -3.98 -6.69
CA ARG A 104 -8.47 -3.50 -5.50
C ARG A 104 -7.58 -3.47 -4.26
N MET A 105 -6.69 -4.44 -4.09
CA MET A 105 -5.72 -4.44 -3.00
C MET A 105 -4.66 -3.36 -3.21
N VAL A 106 -4.16 -3.15 -4.43
CA VAL A 106 -3.23 -2.05 -4.76
C VAL A 106 -3.86 -0.69 -4.44
N GLU A 107 -5.12 -0.48 -4.80
CA GLU A 107 -5.87 0.74 -4.50
C GLU A 107 -6.08 0.90 -2.99
N PHE A 108 -6.54 -0.15 -2.32
CA PHE A 108 -6.73 -0.16 -0.86
C PHE A 108 -5.45 0.23 -0.12
N TRP A 109 -4.31 -0.35 -0.49
CA TRP A 109 -3.03 -0.03 0.15
C TRP A 109 -2.49 1.34 -0.24
N SER A 110 -2.70 1.78 -1.48
CA SER A 110 -2.35 3.14 -1.90
C SER A 110 -3.16 4.19 -1.13
N ASP A 111 -4.41 3.90 -0.77
CA ASP A 111 -5.25 4.74 0.07
C ASP A 111 -4.84 4.67 1.56
N HIS A 112 -4.53 3.46 2.08
CA HIS A 112 -4.05 3.29 3.46
C HIS A 112 -2.75 4.05 3.73
N PHE A 113 -1.83 4.07 2.78
CA PHE A 113 -0.57 4.81 2.83
C PHE A 113 -0.62 6.10 1.99
N ASN A 114 -1.79 6.72 1.89
CA ASN A 114 -2.08 7.84 0.98
C ASN A 114 -0.93 8.86 0.85
N ILE A 115 -0.64 9.20 -0.41
CA ILE A 115 0.31 10.27 -0.79
C ILE A 115 -0.45 11.28 -1.64
N ASN A 116 -0.37 12.56 -1.29
CA ASN A 116 -1.04 13.60 -2.07
C ASN A 116 -0.37 13.78 -3.44
N LEU A 117 -1.05 13.32 -4.48
CA LEU A 117 -0.57 13.39 -5.87
C LEU A 117 -0.60 14.81 -6.46
N LEU A 118 -1.30 15.75 -5.82
CA LEU A 118 -1.35 17.16 -6.24
C LEU A 118 -0.13 17.96 -5.75
N ASP A 119 0.79 17.34 -5.01
CA ASP A 119 2.08 17.94 -4.71
C ASP A 119 3.05 17.68 -5.87
N ASP A 120 3.34 18.73 -6.64
CA ASP A 120 4.24 18.69 -7.79
C ASP A 120 5.65 18.19 -7.43
N ARG A 121 6.04 18.25 -6.16
CA ARG A 121 7.34 17.73 -5.69
C ARG A 121 7.37 16.20 -5.63
N ILE A 122 6.21 15.53 -5.64
CA ILE A 122 6.07 14.10 -5.31
C ILE A 122 5.55 13.28 -6.49
N ASN A 123 4.80 13.90 -7.42
CA ASN A 123 4.11 13.18 -8.50
C ASN A 123 5.02 12.21 -9.30
N TYR A 124 6.28 12.59 -9.59
CA TYR A 124 7.27 11.79 -10.31
C TYR A 124 7.84 10.61 -9.49
N LEU A 125 7.57 10.58 -8.18
CA LEU A 125 7.92 9.46 -7.30
C LEU A 125 6.76 8.46 -7.16
N LYS A 126 5.52 8.82 -7.51
CA LYS A 126 4.37 7.95 -7.25
C LYS A 126 4.35 6.70 -8.12
N THR A 127 4.73 6.79 -9.40
CA THR A 127 4.82 5.61 -10.28
C THR A 127 5.87 4.61 -9.76
N THR A 128 6.96 5.12 -9.18
CA THR A 128 8.00 4.32 -8.53
C THR A 128 7.50 3.70 -7.23
N ASP A 129 6.82 4.47 -6.37
CA ASP A 129 6.16 3.98 -5.15
C ASP A 129 5.17 2.85 -5.43
N ASP A 130 4.30 3.04 -6.42
CA ASP A 130 3.32 2.05 -6.83
C ASP A 130 3.99 0.75 -7.31
N ARG A 131 4.98 0.87 -8.20
CA ARG A 131 5.70 -0.26 -8.80
C ARG A 131 6.59 -1.02 -7.81
N GLU A 132 7.21 -0.32 -6.86
CA GLU A 132 8.29 -0.89 -6.03
C GLU A 132 7.86 -1.14 -4.58
N ALA A 133 6.88 -0.39 -4.05
CA ALA A 133 6.39 -0.57 -2.68
C ALA A 133 5.01 -1.24 -2.63
N ILE A 134 4.03 -0.74 -3.38
CA ILE A 134 2.63 -1.20 -3.25
C ILE A 134 2.40 -2.51 -4.02
N ARG A 135 2.58 -2.50 -5.34
CA ARG A 135 2.27 -3.63 -6.23
C ARG A 135 2.95 -4.95 -5.83
N PRO A 136 4.25 -4.98 -5.48
CA PRO A 136 4.90 -6.24 -5.09
C PRO A 136 4.38 -6.82 -3.77
N ASN A 137 3.80 -5.99 -2.92
CA ASN A 137 3.37 -6.35 -1.57
C ASN A 137 1.85 -6.37 -1.39
N ALA A 138 1.06 -6.06 -2.43
CA ALA A 138 -0.39 -5.88 -2.33
C ALA A 138 -1.14 -7.13 -1.84
N MET A 139 -0.66 -8.32 -2.20
CA MET A 139 -1.18 -9.63 -1.75
C MET A 139 -0.28 -10.28 -0.68
N GLY A 140 0.75 -9.57 -0.22
CA GLY A 140 1.76 -10.07 0.71
C GLY A 140 1.40 -9.83 2.17
N THR A 141 2.43 -9.75 3.02
CA THR A 141 2.23 -9.44 4.45
C THR A 141 2.23 -7.94 4.69
N PHE A 142 1.45 -7.48 5.67
CA PHE A 142 1.48 -6.08 6.10
C PHE A 142 2.89 -5.65 6.55
N ARG A 143 3.69 -6.59 7.10
CA ARG A 143 5.07 -6.33 7.47
C ARG A 143 5.90 -5.89 6.27
N ASP A 144 5.89 -6.67 5.19
CA ASP A 144 6.72 -6.39 4.02
C ASP A 144 6.25 -5.11 3.33
N LEU A 145 4.93 -4.90 3.26
CA LEU A 145 4.34 -3.67 2.74
C LEU A 145 4.74 -2.43 3.56
N LEU A 146 4.66 -2.50 4.89
CA LEU A 146 5.02 -1.39 5.78
C LEU A 146 6.52 -1.05 5.65
N HIS A 147 7.39 -2.05 5.58
CA HIS A 147 8.82 -1.86 5.34
C HIS A 147 9.12 -1.25 3.97
N ALA A 148 8.43 -1.71 2.93
CA ALA A 148 8.58 -1.17 1.58
C ALA A 148 8.10 0.29 1.51
N ASN A 149 6.93 0.60 2.08
CA ASN A 149 6.39 1.95 2.11
C ASN A 149 7.26 2.92 2.93
N ALA A 150 7.76 2.51 4.10
CA ALA A 150 8.66 3.34 4.91
C ALA A 150 9.97 3.73 4.18
N ARG A 151 10.37 2.93 3.18
CA ARG A 151 11.55 3.17 2.33
C ARG A 151 11.19 3.87 1.03
N SER A 152 9.90 4.05 0.72
CA SER A 152 9.45 4.72 -0.50
C SER A 152 9.93 6.17 -0.52
N PRO A 153 10.67 6.61 -1.56
CA PRO A 153 11.04 8.01 -1.71
C PRO A 153 9.84 8.96 -1.72
N ALA A 154 8.70 8.52 -2.27
CA ALA A 154 7.48 9.31 -2.27
C ALA A 154 6.97 9.55 -0.84
N MET A 155 6.95 8.51 0.00
CA MET A 155 6.56 8.61 1.41
C MET A 155 7.55 9.43 2.23
N LEU A 156 8.85 9.22 2.02
CA LEU A 156 9.90 10.00 2.67
C LEU A 156 9.80 11.49 2.37
N LEU A 157 9.42 11.85 1.14
CA LEU A 157 9.23 13.24 0.74
C LEU A 157 7.91 13.81 1.27
N TYR A 158 6.82 13.05 1.18
CA TYR A 158 5.48 13.47 1.58
C TYR A 158 5.39 13.85 3.06
N LEU A 159 6.02 13.05 3.93
CA LEU A 159 6.00 13.25 5.37
C LEU A 159 7.32 13.81 5.91
N ASP A 160 8.07 14.49 5.04
CA ASP A 160 9.31 15.24 5.33
C ASP A 160 10.45 14.43 5.97
N ASN A 161 10.34 13.11 6.08
CA ASN A 161 11.37 12.27 6.69
C ASN A 161 12.68 12.31 5.92
N TYR A 162 12.65 12.63 4.61
CA TYR A 162 13.85 12.80 3.81
C TYR A 162 14.84 13.83 4.39
N SER A 163 14.33 14.79 5.15
CA SER A 163 15.08 15.86 5.81
C SER A 163 15.34 15.61 7.30
N ASN A 164 14.88 14.48 7.85
CA ASN A 164 14.94 14.17 9.28
C ASN A 164 16.38 13.90 9.75
N THR A 165 16.89 14.74 10.67
CA THR A 165 18.26 14.61 11.23
C THR A 165 18.28 14.61 12.75
N LYS A 166 19.37 14.13 13.33
CA LYS A 166 19.62 14.10 14.78
C LYS A 166 19.69 15.49 15.43
N GLU A 167 19.92 16.54 14.66
CA GLU A 167 19.93 17.94 15.13
C GLU A 167 18.51 18.48 15.31
N GLY A 168 17.55 17.99 14.54
CA GLY A 168 16.13 18.34 14.66
C GLY A 168 15.27 17.18 14.13
N PRO A 169 14.99 16.16 14.96
CA PRO A 169 14.14 15.05 14.55
C PRO A 169 12.77 15.56 14.10
N ASN A 170 12.36 15.19 12.89
CA ASN A 170 11.06 15.56 12.34
C ASN A 170 10.03 14.51 12.72
N GLU A 171 9.01 14.92 13.47
CA GLU A 171 7.97 14.05 13.99
C GLU A 171 6.85 13.76 13.00
N ASN A 172 6.78 14.44 11.84
CA ASN A 172 5.67 14.30 10.91
C ASN A 172 5.45 12.83 10.51
N TYR A 173 6.45 12.20 9.87
CA TYR A 173 6.39 10.76 9.55
C TYR A 173 6.16 9.86 10.78
N ALA A 174 6.76 10.19 11.92
CA ALA A 174 6.62 9.38 13.14
C ALA A 174 5.18 9.37 13.65
N ARG A 175 4.51 10.53 13.61
CA ARG A 175 3.12 10.69 14.04
C ARG A 175 2.19 9.96 13.10
N GLU A 176 2.32 10.14 11.80
CA GLU A 176 1.48 9.45 10.82
C GLU A 176 1.71 7.93 10.82
N LEU A 177 2.96 7.48 11.00
CA LEU A 177 3.27 6.06 11.13
C LEU A 177 2.52 5.42 12.30
N LEU A 178 2.51 6.07 13.46
CA LEU A 178 1.81 5.58 14.65
C LEU A 178 0.29 5.74 14.53
N GLU A 179 -0.17 6.91 14.09
CA GLU A 179 -1.57 7.31 14.13
C GLU A 179 -2.38 6.75 12.96
N LEU A 180 -1.95 7.01 11.71
CA LEU A 180 -2.73 6.69 10.52
C LEU A 180 -2.36 5.34 9.94
N HIS A 181 -1.08 4.98 9.96
CA HIS A 181 -0.63 3.80 9.23
C HIS A 181 -0.60 2.52 10.06
N THR A 182 -0.58 2.61 11.40
CA THR A 182 -0.47 1.41 12.26
C THR A 182 -1.44 1.33 13.45
N LEU A 183 -1.30 2.16 14.48
CA LEU A 183 -1.96 1.94 15.77
C LEU A 183 -3.33 2.63 15.90
N GLY A 184 -3.58 3.69 15.13
CA GLY A 184 -4.75 4.56 15.32
C GLY A 184 -4.47 5.68 16.33
N VAL A 185 -5.25 6.76 16.28
CA VAL A 185 -5.16 7.90 17.21
C VAL A 185 -5.24 7.52 18.70
N ASP A 186 -6.03 6.50 19.02
CA ASP A 186 -6.17 5.95 20.38
C ASP A 186 -5.29 4.69 20.59
N GLY A 187 -4.21 4.57 19.83
CA GLY A 187 -3.33 3.39 19.76
C GLY A 187 -2.48 3.12 21.02
N GLY A 188 -2.59 3.97 22.05
CA GLY A 188 -1.91 3.80 23.34
C GLY A 188 -0.43 4.19 23.33
N TYR A 189 0.04 4.89 22.29
CA TYR A 189 1.36 5.52 22.28
C TYR A 189 1.30 6.90 22.97
N THR A 190 2.48 7.39 23.35
CA THR A 190 2.65 8.70 23.98
C THR A 190 3.40 9.66 23.06
N GLU A 191 3.38 10.94 23.38
CA GLU A 191 4.23 11.93 22.69
C GLU A 191 5.73 11.57 22.76
N THR A 192 6.16 10.91 23.86
CA THR A 192 7.53 10.41 23.96
C THR A 192 7.81 9.33 22.91
N ASP A 193 6.84 8.46 22.61
CA ASP A 193 7.00 7.45 21.55
C ASP A 193 7.12 8.12 20.18
N VAL A 194 6.36 9.18 19.90
CA VAL A 194 6.48 9.95 18.64
C VAL A 194 7.90 10.48 18.47
N VAL A 195 8.45 11.13 19.50
CA VAL A 195 9.83 11.65 19.49
C VAL A 195 10.84 10.52 19.28
N GLU A 196 10.67 9.38 19.96
CA GLU A 196 11.60 8.26 19.87
C GLU A 196 11.55 7.55 18.51
N VAL A 197 10.36 7.45 17.91
CA VAL A 197 10.17 7.00 16.52
C VAL A 197 10.84 7.98 15.56
N ALA A 198 10.60 9.29 15.70
CA ALA A 198 11.24 10.30 14.85
C ALA A 198 12.77 10.18 14.90
N ARG A 199 13.33 9.98 16.10
CA ARG A 199 14.76 9.74 16.29
C ARG A 199 15.23 8.45 15.62
N ALA A 200 14.44 7.37 15.64
CA ALA A 200 14.78 6.09 15.01
C ALA A 200 14.87 6.19 13.48
N PHE A 201 14.08 7.07 12.86
CA PHE A 201 14.08 7.29 11.41
C PHE A 201 15.05 8.36 10.91
N THR A 202 15.75 9.07 11.80
CA THR A 202 16.76 10.07 11.40
C THR A 202 17.79 9.50 10.42
N GLY A 203 18.10 10.24 9.36
CA GLY A 203 19.06 9.84 8.34
C GLY A 203 18.53 8.89 7.26
N TRP A 204 17.31 8.35 7.38
CA TRP A 204 16.60 7.80 6.22
C TRP A 204 16.25 8.95 5.28
N THR A 205 16.64 8.86 4.01
CA THR A 205 16.58 9.98 3.09
C THR A 205 16.50 9.53 1.64
N ILE A 206 16.46 10.48 0.72
CA ILE A 206 16.41 10.27 -0.72
C ILE A 206 17.80 10.56 -1.30
N SER A 207 18.27 9.68 -2.18
CA SER A 207 19.49 9.88 -2.94
C SER A 207 19.28 10.98 -3.99
N PRO A 208 20.12 12.02 -4.05
CA PRO A 208 20.00 13.04 -5.09
C PRO A 208 20.44 12.53 -6.47
N GLU A 209 21.10 11.37 -6.56
CA GLU A 209 21.63 10.84 -7.82
C GLU A 209 20.54 10.13 -8.65
N ASN A 210 19.65 9.40 -7.97
CA ASN A 210 18.68 8.53 -8.62
C ASN A 210 17.28 8.57 -7.99
N PHE A 211 17.05 9.47 -7.01
CA PHE A 211 15.79 9.60 -6.28
C PHE A 211 15.35 8.33 -5.53
N GLY A 212 16.26 7.37 -5.30
CA GLY A 212 15.99 6.16 -4.52
C GLY A 212 16.20 6.35 -3.02
N PHE A 213 15.81 5.35 -2.24
CA PHE A 213 16.09 5.30 -0.81
C PHE A 213 17.60 5.36 -0.50
N ALA A 214 17.97 6.13 0.52
CA ALA A 214 19.32 6.19 1.05
C ALA A 214 19.32 6.31 2.57
N PHE A 215 20.43 5.90 3.19
CA PHE A 215 20.66 6.12 4.62
C PHE A 215 21.95 6.91 4.84
N ARG A 216 21.87 8.01 5.60
CA ARG A 216 23.01 8.87 5.95
C ARG A 216 23.30 8.79 7.44
N MET A 217 24.22 7.90 7.81
CA MET A 217 24.69 7.72 9.20
C MET A 217 25.09 9.03 9.89
N LYS A 218 25.66 10.00 9.16
CA LYS A 218 26.04 11.30 9.72
C LYS A 218 24.85 12.08 10.31
N ASN A 219 23.65 11.88 9.77
CA ASN A 219 22.41 12.54 10.20
C ASN A 219 21.65 11.72 11.25
N HIS A 220 22.05 10.48 11.53
CA HIS A 220 21.31 9.59 12.41
C HIS A 220 21.62 9.82 13.90
N ASP A 221 20.60 9.85 14.76
CA ASP A 221 20.75 9.92 16.20
C ASP A 221 21.17 8.56 16.75
N ARG A 222 22.39 8.44 17.26
CA ARG A 222 22.95 7.15 17.73
C ARG A 222 22.71 6.88 19.21
N ARG A 223 22.03 7.77 19.94
CA ARG A 223 21.74 7.57 21.37
C ARG A 223 20.69 6.47 21.51
N LYS A 224 20.57 5.94 22.74
CA LYS A 224 19.59 4.90 23.07
C LYS A 224 18.17 5.42 22.80
N LYS A 225 17.29 4.50 22.39
CA LYS A 225 15.89 4.79 22.12
C LYS A 225 14.98 3.74 22.73
N SER A 226 13.76 4.13 23.03
CA SER A 226 12.71 3.24 23.50
C SER A 226 11.39 3.63 22.86
N VAL A 227 10.68 2.69 22.29
CA VAL A 227 9.38 2.90 21.63
C VAL A 227 8.41 1.88 22.21
N LEU A 228 7.23 2.31 22.64
CA LEU A 228 6.18 1.48 23.25
C LEU A 228 6.70 0.62 24.42
N GLY A 229 7.57 1.20 25.24
CA GLY A 229 8.23 0.51 26.36
C GLY A 229 9.28 -0.53 25.95
N GLN A 230 9.53 -0.74 24.66
CA GLN A 230 10.54 -1.65 24.13
C GLN A 230 11.79 -0.89 23.72
N ARG A 231 12.97 -1.43 24.04
CA ARG A 231 14.25 -0.81 23.71
C ARG A 231 14.62 -1.15 22.27
N ILE A 232 14.98 -0.13 21.49
CA ILE A 232 15.58 -0.33 20.18
C ILE A 232 17.03 -0.80 20.38
N LEU A 233 17.33 -1.99 19.89
CA LEU A 233 18.61 -2.64 20.09
C LEU A 233 19.62 -2.14 19.07
N ARG A 234 20.84 -1.94 19.54
CA ARG A 234 21.94 -1.54 18.67
C ARG A 234 22.48 -2.76 17.95
N THR A 235 22.39 -2.75 16.62
CA THR A 235 22.91 -3.82 15.76
C THR A 235 24.33 -3.50 15.29
N ALA A 236 25.01 -4.50 14.72
CA ALA A 236 26.33 -4.35 14.10
C ALA A 236 26.29 -3.45 12.85
N THR A 237 25.17 -3.46 12.11
CA THR A 237 24.94 -2.63 10.91
C THR A 237 24.59 -1.19 11.27
N GLY A 238 23.97 -0.97 12.44
CA GLY A 238 23.85 0.32 13.13
C GLY A 238 23.03 1.38 12.41
N GLY A 239 22.11 2.02 13.15
CA GLY A 239 21.45 3.26 12.75
C GLY A 239 20.32 3.12 11.75
N ILE A 240 20.52 2.43 10.61
CA ILE A 240 19.41 2.16 9.69
C ILE A 240 18.38 1.22 10.32
N THR A 241 18.86 0.23 11.07
CA THR A 241 18.04 -0.81 11.71
C THR A 241 17.17 -0.30 12.84
N ASP A 242 17.37 0.93 13.31
CA ASP A 242 16.56 1.51 14.37
C ASP A 242 15.12 1.71 13.86
N GLY A 243 14.96 2.27 12.66
CA GLY A 243 13.66 2.37 11.97
C GLY A 243 13.05 1.00 11.69
N GLU A 244 13.83 0.05 11.16
CA GLU A 244 13.35 -1.31 10.87
C GLU A 244 12.81 -2.03 12.11
N GLN A 245 13.49 -1.88 13.24
CA GLN A 245 13.03 -2.45 14.52
C GLN A 245 11.74 -1.79 15.01
N VAL A 246 11.56 -0.48 14.77
CA VAL A 246 10.29 0.19 15.05
C VAL A 246 9.18 -0.39 14.18
N LEU A 247 9.41 -0.57 12.87
CA LEU A 247 8.41 -1.17 11.98
C LEU A 247 8.04 -2.58 12.43
N ASP A 248 9.01 -3.40 12.79
CA ASP A 248 8.78 -4.76 13.31
C ASP A 248 8.01 -4.76 14.64
N LEU A 249 8.30 -3.81 15.51
CA LEU A 249 7.58 -3.63 16.77
C LEU A 249 6.11 -3.27 16.53
N LEU A 250 5.81 -2.38 15.58
CA LEU A 250 4.46 -1.96 15.25
C LEU A 250 3.63 -3.10 14.66
N VAL A 251 4.24 -3.92 13.80
CA VAL A 251 3.60 -5.13 13.24
C VAL A 251 3.31 -6.15 14.35
N ALA A 252 4.26 -6.40 15.25
CA ALA A 252 4.08 -7.33 16.36
C ALA A 252 2.99 -6.85 17.34
N GLY A 253 2.93 -5.54 17.61
CA GLY A 253 1.91 -4.92 18.45
C GLY A 253 0.49 -5.03 17.86
N GLN A 254 0.36 -4.89 16.53
CA GLN A 254 -0.92 -5.11 15.85
C GLN A 254 -1.40 -6.57 15.92
N MET A 255 -0.49 -7.55 15.82
CA MET A 255 -0.88 -8.97 15.97
C MET A 255 -1.44 -9.28 17.36
N ALA A 256 -0.99 -8.56 18.40
CA ALA A 256 -1.58 -8.65 19.74
C ALA A 256 -2.95 -7.94 19.86
N SER A 257 -3.17 -6.82 19.15
CA SER A 257 -4.44 -6.07 19.19
C SER A 257 -5.53 -6.63 18.26
N ILE A 258 -5.18 -7.36 17.20
CA ILE A 258 -6.11 -8.09 16.31
C ILE A 258 -6.92 -9.18 17.05
N SER A 259 -6.56 -9.51 18.30
CA SER A 259 -7.42 -10.29 19.20
C SER A 259 -8.72 -9.57 19.61
N SER A 260 -9.00 -8.35 19.15
CA SER A 260 -10.32 -7.71 19.31
C SER A 260 -10.62 -6.59 18.30
N PRO A 261 -11.25 -6.89 17.15
CA PRO A 261 -12.00 -5.86 16.44
C PRO A 261 -13.21 -5.43 17.29
N ARG A 262 -13.37 -4.13 17.57
CA ARG A 262 -14.52 -3.59 18.32
C ARG A 262 -15.88 -3.86 17.64
N TRP A 263 -15.91 -4.25 16.36
CA TRP A 263 -17.11 -4.70 15.66
C TRP A 263 -17.52 -6.14 15.99
N ALA A 264 -16.64 -6.94 16.59
CA ALA A 264 -16.92 -8.34 16.99
C ALA A 264 -17.52 -8.46 18.40
N ARG A 265 -17.73 -7.35 19.10
CA ARG A 265 -18.50 -7.29 20.34
C ARG A 265 -19.72 -6.45 20.04
N THR A 266 -20.91 -6.97 20.35
CA THR A 266 -22.23 -6.39 20.05
C THR A 266 -22.69 -6.67 18.61
N THR A 267 -23.35 -7.81 18.40
CA THR A 267 -24.78 -7.89 18.05
C THR A 267 -25.16 -9.34 17.80
N THR A 268 -25.85 -9.94 18.77
CA THR A 268 -26.81 -11.01 18.49
C THR A 268 -28.03 -10.34 17.87
N LEU A 269 -28.32 -10.58 16.60
CA LEU A 269 -29.66 -10.37 16.03
C LEU A 269 -29.92 -11.45 14.97
N ILE A 270 -30.86 -12.32 15.33
CA ILE A 270 -31.83 -13.10 14.52
C ILE A 270 -31.32 -13.70 13.20
#